data_AF-A0A2M8DAY0-F1
#
_entry.id   AF-A0A2M8DAY0-F1
#
_cell.length_a   1.000
_cell.length_b   1.000
_cell.length_c   1.000
_cell.angle_alpha   90.00
_cell.angle_beta   90.00
_cell.angle_gamma   90.00
#
_symmetry.space_group_name_H-M   'P 1'
#
loop_
_entity.id
_entity.type
_entity.pdbx_description
1 polymer ?
#
loop_
_entity_poly.entity_id
_entity_poly.type
_entity_poly.pdbx_seq_one_letter_code
_entity_poly.pdbx_strand_id
1 'polypeptide(L)'
;MRDQKVTEYCNRLIKLGIAHEVLGHPELVSVDDVQKYLGFGLDEALVTLIMKTEKGFVAVIRRGDCSLDSKKVKKILKVESLRMATDEEFTKLAGVVPGAAHILNPVMITLIDNKVFENEKLNGGSGSLLYTFRYNTQDLKKIPNSQIVDVSKIAVTTTTSTQGVKRVFSGIRATGRLHLGNYFGAVKGMLELQNSNQYETVYCVVDVHTITTPYKIEELRANKREIILDYLAAGLDPKKSMIIYQSDVPEHTELAFYFSSIMSIARMQHLPTYKEKVKQHPQHNTMALLNYPILMAADILVYKASLVPVGIDQEPHLEVAREVARKMNQQFGMDFPEPTRFVTKGEYIPSLKGEGKMSKSVEGSYINLTDSQDEIRKKVRSIPTASTVGGEMNEGVKTLFTYADLFVPHLVEQYKKAYKDETLKFVELKDAIAQAIYDELKPFQERRKEFEKNPAYVDSVIKDGATRACAIASKTVKEVKEKMGLV
;
A
#
# COMPACT_ATOMS: atom_id res chain seq x y z
N MET A 1 -0.01 38.27 4.04
CA MET A 1 0.24 38.89 2.72
C MET A 1 0.11 37.79 1.67
N ARG A 2 -0.67 37.98 0.61
CA ARG A 2 -0.74 37.00 -0.49
C ARG A 2 0.61 36.95 -1.20
N ASP A 3 1.00 35.76 -1.65
CA ASP A 3 2.20 35.55 -2.47
C ASP A 3 2.16 36.48 -3.69
N GLN A 4 3.27 37.20 -3.95
CA GLN A 4 3.39 38.13 -5.06
C GLN A 4 3.14 37.43 -6.41
N LYS A 5 3.61 36.19 -6.58
CA LYS A 5 3.42 35.40 -7.81
C LYS A 5 1.95 35.06 -8.06
N VAL A 6 1.22 34.71 -7.00
CA VAL A 6 -0.22 34.43 -7.06
C VAL A 6 -0.99 35.70 -7.42
N THR A 7 -0.60 36.84 -6.86
CA THR A 7 -1.22 38.14 -7.15
C THR A 7 -1.00 38.56 -8.60
N GLU A 8 0.22 38.40 -9.13
CA GLU A 8 0.55 38.65 -10.54
C GLU A 8 -0.26 37.73 -11.47
N TYR A 9 -0.43 36.46 -11.08
CA TYR A 9 -1.25 35.51 -11.84
C TYR A 9 -2.74 35.88 -11.85
N CYS A 10 -3.30 36.28 -10.71
CA CYS A 10 -4.67 36.82 -10.62
C CYS A 10 -4.88 38.00 -11.59
N ASN A 11 -3.95 38.95 -11.61
CA ASN A 11 -4.03 40.12 -12.49
C ASN A 11 -4.03 39.74 -13.97
N ARG A 12 -3.28 38.70 -14.36
CA ARG A 12 -3.29 38.18 -15.74
C ARG A 12 -4.63 37.56 -16.11
N LEU A 13 -5.22 36.78 -15.20
CA LEU A 13 -6.56 36.18 -15.41
C LEU A 13 -7.65 37.25 -15.51
N ILE A 14 -7.61 38.28 -14.64
CA ILE A 14 -8.56 39.40 -14.68
C ILE A 14 -8.48 40.16 -16.01
N LYS A 15 -7.28 40.43 -16.51
CA LYS A 15 -7.08 41.08 -17.82
C LYS A 15 -7.66 40.27 -18.99
N LEU A 16 -7.67 38.95 -18.88
CA LEU A 16 -8.29 38.05 -19.85
C LEU A 16 -9.80 37.86 -19.62
N GLY A 17 -10.37 38.51 -18.60
CA GLY A 17 -11.78 38.37 -18.22
C GLY A 17 -12.11 36.98 -17.67
N ILE A 18 -11.16 36.31 -17.02
CA ILE A 18 -11.35 35.00 -16.41
C ILE A 18 -11.66 35.14 -14.91
N ALA A 19 -12.92 34.94 -14.55
CA ALA A 19 -13.37 35.01 -13.16
C ALA A 19 -12.82 33.83 -12.35
N HIS A 20 -12.28 34.13 -11.17
CA HIS A 20 -11.73 33.14 -10.26
C HIS A 20 -11.81 33.60 -8.80
N GLU A 21 -11.93 32.64 -7.89
CA GLU A 21 -11.83 32.80 -6.44
C GLU A 21 -10.53 32.15 -5.95
N VAL A 22 -9.83 32.79 -5.01
CA VAL A 22 -8.57 32.29 -4.46
C VAL A 22 -8.84 31.60 -3.12
N LEU A 23 -8.59 30.28 -3.05
CA LEU A 23 -8.77 29.46 -1.87
C LEU A 23 -7.39 29.15 -1.25
N GLY A 24 -7.18 29.52 0.01
CA GLY A 24 -5.93 29.23 0.73
C GLY A 24 -5.97 27.89 1.46
N HIS A 25 -4.86 27.18 1.48
CA HIS A 25 -4.67 25.93 2.22
C HIS A 25 -3.21 25.78 2.71
N PRO A 26 -2.92 24.87 3.67
CA PRO A 26 -1.55 24.49 4.01
C PRO A 26 -0.76 24.05 2.77
N GLU A 27 0.56 23.96 2.87
CA GLU A 27 1.38 23.45 1.78
C GLU A 27 1.03 21.98 1.51
N LEU A 28 0.40 21.73 0.38
CA LEU A 28 -0.08 20.40 -0.02
C LEU A 28 0.43 20.08 -1.42
N VAL A 29 1.02 18.90 -1.55
CA VAL A 29 1.68 18.46 -2.79
C VAL A 29 0.75 17.60 -3.66
N SER A 30 -0.15 16.85 -3.03
CA SER A 30 -1.07 15.95 -3.75
C SER A 30 -2.44 16.60 -3.97
N VAL A 31 -3.04 16.32 -5.15
CA VAL A 31 -4.41 16.74 -5.48
C VAL A 31 -5.41 16.16 -4.47
N ASP A 32 -5.19 14.92 -4.02
CA ASP A 32 -6.04 14.24 -3.03
C ASP A 32 -6.06 14.95 -1.68
N ASP A 33 -4.93 15.50 -1.21
CA ASP A 33 -4.88 16.22 0.06
C ASP A 33 -5.55 17.59 -0.05
N VAL A 34 -5.37 18.28 -1.18
CA VAL A 34 -6.05 19.56 -1.46
C VAL A 34 -7.56 19.37 -1.52
N GLN A 35 -8.03 18.29 -2.16
CA GLN A 35 -9.44 17.91 -2.24
C GLN A 35 -10.05 17.66 -0.87
N LYS A 36 -9.36 16.89 -0.01
CA LYS A 36 -9.82 16.61 1.35
C LYS A 36 -9.88 17.89 2.19
N TYR A 37 -8.90 18.78 2.04
CA TYR A 37 -8.84 20.02 2.81
C TYR A 37 -9.92 21.03 2.38
N LEU A 38 -10.12 21.21 1.07
CA LEU A 38 -11.07 22.19 0.52
C LEU A 38 -12.48 21.65 0.31
N GLY A 39 -12.68 20.33 0.43
CA GLY A 39 -13.98 19.68 0.41
C GLY A 39 -14.64 19.61 -0.97
N PHE A 40 -13.91 19.21 -2.02
CA PHE A 40 -14.44 19.05 -3.39
C PHE A 40 -14.04 17.71 -4.03
N GLY A 41 -14.85 17.22 -4.97
CA GLY A 41 -14.66 15.94 -5.67
C GLY A 41 -13.61 15.94 -6.79
N LEU A 42 -13.30 14.77 -7.37
CA LEU A 42 -12.42 14.67 -8.56
C LEU A 42 -13.06 15.28 -9.82
N ASP A 43 -14.38 15.18 -9.92
CA ASP A 43 -15.20 15.85 -10.91
C ASP A 43 -15.17 17.38 -10.74
N GLU A 44 -14.86 17.89 -9.56
CA GLU A 44 -14.72 19.33 -9.31
C GLU A 44 -13.27 19.83 -9.40
N ALA A 45 -12.32 18.96 -9.76
CA ALA A 45 -10.90 19.29 -9.89
C ALA A 45 -10.52 19.66 -11.34
N LEU A 46 -9.64 20.64 -11.50
CA LEU A 46 -9.05 21.04 -12.77
C LEU A 46 -7.56 20.70 -12.80
N VAL A 47 -7.16 19.86 -13.75
CA VAL A 47 -5.78 19.37 -13.88
C VAL A 47 -5.16 19.88 -15.17
N THR A 48 -4.00 20.51 -15.07
CA THR A 48 -3.15 20.86 -16.23
C THR A 48 -1.97 19.91 -16.34
N LEU A 49 -1.89 19.17 -17.44
CA LEU A 49 -0.77 18.30 -17.79
C LEU A 49 0.13 18.97 -18.83
N ILE A 50 1.44 18.86 -18.67
CA ILE A 50 2.40 19.28 -19.70
C ILE A 50 2.94 18.03 -20.38
N MET A 51 2.66 17.89 -21.68
CA MET A 51 3.04 16.73 -22.48
C MET A 51 4.13 17.12 -23.47
N LYS A 52 5.07 16.19 -23.71
CA LYS A 52 6.10 16.29 -24.75
C LYS A 52 5.72 15.43 -25.95
N THR A 53 5.88 16.00 -27.12
CA THR A 53 5.77 15.37 -28.44
C THR A 53 7.07 15.57 -29.22
N GLU A 54 7.21 14.94 -30.38
CA GLU A 54 8.33 15.19 -31.29
C GLU A 54 8.31 16.60 -31.91
N LYS A 55 7.17 17.31 -31.83
CA LYS A 55 7.00 18.69 -32.33
C LYS A 55 7.15 19.76 -31.25
N GLY A 56 7.43 19.37 -30.02
CA GLY A 56 7.52 20.28 -28.87
C GLY A 56 6.53 19.93 -27.76
N PHE A 57 6.16 20.93 -26.96
CA PHE A 57 5.33 20.76 -25.77
C PHE A 57 3.89 21.23 -26.00
N VAL A 58 2.95 20.60 -25.29
CA VAL A 58 1.53 20.93 -25.30
C VAL A 58 0.99 20.86 -23.87
N ALA A 59 0.19 21.84 -23.49
CA ALA A 59 -0.57 21.79 -22.25
C ALA A 59 -1.92 21.10 -22.52
N VAL A 60 -2.36 20.24 -21.61
CA VAL A 60 -3.70 19.63 -21.65
C VAL A 60 -4.42 19.91 -20.35
N ILE A 61 -5.54 20.63 -20.43
CA ILE A 61 -6.43 20.92 -19.31
C ILE A 61 -7.59 19.93 -19.36
N ARG A 62 -7.84 19.25 -18.24
CA ARG A 62 -8.93 18.29 -18.10
C ARG A 62 -9.54 18.34 -16.70
N ARG A 63 -10.75 17.79 -16.57
CA ARG A 63 -11.37 17.49 -15.27
C ARG A 63 -10.59 16.38 -14.56
N GLY A 64 -10.54 16.40 -13.23
CA GLY A 64 -9.71 15.50 -12.42
C GLY A 64 -10.10 14.04 -12.53
N ASP A 65 -11.41 13.77 -12.63
CA ASP A 65 -12.05 12.47 -12.87
C ASP A 65 -11.90 11.95 -14.31
N CYS A 66 -11.29 12.70 -15.22
CA CYS A 66 -11.12 12.29 -16.61
C CYS A 66 -9.71 11.72 -16.86
N SER A 67 -9.60 10.58 -17.53
CA SER A 67 -8.30 10.05 -17.98
C SER A 67 -7.94 10.58 -19.36
N LEU A 68 -6.66 10.89 -19.60
CA LEU A 68 -6.20 11.36 -20.91
C LEU A 68 -6.19 10.21 -21.92
N ASP A 69 -6.88 10.36 -23.04
CA ASP A 69 -6.78 9.43 -24.16
C ASP A 69 -5.64 9.84 -25.08
N SER A 70 -4.46 9.25 -24.83
CA SER A 70 -3.24 9.53 -25.61
C SER A 70 -3.41 9.30 -27.11
N LYS A 71 -4.31 8.40 -27.56
CA LYS A 71 -4.57 8.19 -29.00
C LYS A 71 -5.31 9.37 -29.61
N LYS A 72 -6.30 9.92 -28.90
CA LYS A 72 -7.03 11.13 -29.35
C LYS A 72 -6.10 12.34 -29.43
N VAL A 73 -5.27 12.57 -28.40
CA VAL A 73 -4.30 13.67 -28.38
C VAL A 73 -3.32 13.56 -29.55
N LYS A 74 -2.73 12.38 -29.77
CA LYS A 74 -1.81 12.12 -30.90
C LYS A 74 -2.47 12.40 -32.25
N LYS A 75 -3.72 11.99 -32.42
CA LYS A 75 -4.50 12.22 -33.65
C LYS A 75 -4.74 13.72 -33.91
N ILE A 76 -5.11 14.48 -32.88
CA ILE A 76 -5.37 15.92 -32.99
C ILE A 76 -4.10 16.69 -33.34
N LEU A 77 -2.99 16.39 -32.64
CA LEU A 77 -1.71 17.05 -32.86
C LEU A 77 -0.96 16.54 -34.10
N LYS A 78 -1.45 15.45 -34.71
CA LYS A 78 -0.78 14.72 -35.81
C LYS A 78 0.66 14.36 -35.42
N VAL A 79 0.81 13.71 -34.27
CA VAL A 79 2.10 13.31 -33.70
C VAL A 79 2.15 11.82 -33.42
N GLU A 80 3.34 11.24 -33.48
CA GLU A 80 3.58 9.82 -33.24
C GLU A 80 3.93 9.55 -31.77
N SER A 81 4.62 10.49 -31.13
CA SER A 81 5.07 10.36 -29.74
C SER A 81 4.30 11.30 -28.81
N LEU A 82 3.99 10.80 -27.62
CA LEU A 82 3.37 11.58 -26.55
C LEU A 82 3.82 10.97 -25.22
N ARG A 83 4.49 11.77 -24.40
CA ARG A 83 4.83 11.42 -23.02
C ARG A 83 4.60 12.62 -22.11
N MET A 84 4.53 12.41 -20.81
CA MET A 84 4.59 13.53 -19.87
C MET A 84 5.95 14.22 -19.92
N ALA A 85 5.99 15.53 -19.70
CA ALA A 85 7.24 16.26 -19.46
C ALA A 85 7.93 15.73 -18.20
N THR A 86 9.26 15.70 -18.18
CA THR A 86 10.02 15.43 -16.95
C THR A 86 9.91 16.61 -15.99
N ASP A 87 10.24 16.42 -14.71
CA ASP A 87 10.19 17.51 -13.72
C ASP A 87 11.06 18.71 -14.10
N GLU A 88 12.22 18.45 -14.69
CA GLU A 88 13.13 19.49 -15.22
C GLU A 88 12.51 20.24 -16.41
N GLU A 89 11.95 19.49 -17.38
CA GLU A 89 11.24 20.08 -18.53
C GLU A 89 10.03 20.90 -18.07
N PHE A 90 9.25 20.38 -17.14
CA PHE A 90 8.09 21.04 -16.55
C PHE A 90 8.49 22.35 -15.86
N THR A 91 9.48 22.30 -14.96
CA THR A 91 9.90 23.47 -14.19
C THR A 91 10.43 24.57 -15.10
N LYS A 92 11.19 24.20 -16.13
CA LYS A 92 11.72 25.13 -17.13
C LYS A 92 10.63 25.80 -17.97
N LEU A 93 9.56 25.09 -18.30
CA LEU A 93 8.48 25.58 -19.16
C LEU A 93 7.37 26.32 -18.41
N ALA A 94 6.95 25.77 -17.28
CA ALA A 94 5.83 26.28 -16.48
C ALA A 94 6.26 27.34 -15.46
N GLY A 95 7.57 27.39 -15.12
CA GLY A 95 8.12 28.34 -14.14
C GLY A 95 7.73 28.05 -12.69
N VAL A 96 7.17 26.85 -12.44
CA VAL A 96 6.64 26.38 -11.16
C VAL A 96 7.02 24.91 -10.97
N VAL A 97 6.94 24.40 -9.74
CA VAL A 97 7.24 23.00 -9.43
C VAL A 97 6.11 22.07 -9.91
N PRO A 98 6.41 20.80 -10.26
CA PRO A 98 5.38 19.80 -10.56
C PRO A 98 4.29 19.76 -9.48
N GLY A 99 3.02 19.66 -9.90
CA GLY A 99 1.85 19.76 -9.01
C GLY A 99 1.27 21.17 -8.88
N ALA A 100 2.02 22.22 -9.23
CA ALA A 100 1.58 23.61 -9.14
C ALA A 100 1.28 24.25 -10.53
N ALA A 101 0.86 23.47 -11.53
CA ALA A 101 0.70 23.96 -12.90
C ALA A 101 -0.34 25.10 -13.03
N HIS A 102 -0.04 26.11 -13.87
CA HIS A 102 -0.99 27.14 -14.26
C HIS A 102 -1.95 26.65 -15.38
N ILE A 103 -3.13 27.27 -15.51
CA ILE A 103 -3.98 27.09 -16.71
C ILE A 103 -3.55 27.98 -17.90
N LEU A 104 -2.79 29.05 -17.66
CA LEU A 104 -2.27 29.93 -18.72
C LEU A 104 -0.84 29.55 -19.08
N ASN A 105 -0.65 29.04 -20.29
CA ASN A 105 0.66 28.65 -20.80
C ASN A 105 1.01 29.50 -22.04
N PRO A 106 1.89 30.52 -21.91
CA PRO A 106 2.17 31.44 -23.02
C PRO A 106 3.08 30.85 -24.10
N VAL A 107 3.80 29.77 -23.81
CA VAL A 107 4.85 29.19 -24.67
C VAL A 107 4.40 27.97 -25.47
N MET A 108 3.17 27.48 -25.27
CA MET A 108 2.67 26.28 -25.91
C MET A 108 1.17 26.36 -26.17
N ILE A 109 0.69 25.56 -27.12
CA ILE A 109 -0.75 25.39 -27.33
C ILE A 109 -1.38 24.67 -26.13
N THR A 110 -2.60 25.07 -25.78
CA THR A 110 -3.37 24.46 -24.68
C THR A 110 -4.59 23.73 -25.24
N LEU A 111 -4.64 22.41 -25.08
CA LEU A 111 -5.82 21.62 -25.37
C LEU A 111 -6.73 21.59 -24.14
N ILE A 112 -7.97 22.05 -24.24
CA ILE A 112 -8.95 22.03 -23.16
C ILE A 112 -9.97 20.94 -23.47
N ASP A 113 -10.06 19.94 -22.60
CA ASP A 113 -11.03 18.88 -22.76
C ASP A 113 -12.47 19.41 -22.63
N ASN A 114 -13.36 19.00 -23.52
CA ASN A 114 -14.73 19.50 -23.57
C ASN A 114 -15.53 19.23 -22.27
N LYS A 115 -15.17 18.20 -21.49
CA LYS A 115 -15.84 17.84 -20.23
C LYS A 115 -15.55 18.82 -19.09
N VAL A 116 -14.52 19.67 -19.25
CA VAL A 116 -14.25 20.80 -18.33
C VAL A 116 -15.46 21.72 -18.23
N PHE A 117 -16.23 21.85 -19.31
CA PHE A 117 -17.39 22.75 -19.38
C PHE A 117 -18.70 22.10 -18.90
N GLU A 118 -18.68 20.85 -18.45
CA GLU A 118 -19.85 20.16 -17.88
C GLU A 118 -20.18 20.67 -16.46
N ASN A 119 -19.19 21.20 -15.74
CA ASN A 119 -19.36 21.78 -14.42
C ASN A 119 -19.29 23.31 -14.52
N GLU A 120 -20.08 24.04 -13.73
CA GLU A 120 -20.04 25.51 -13.73
C GLU A 120 -18.71 26.03 -13.17
N LYS A 121 -18.17 25.35 -12.15
CA LYS A 121 -16.94 25.74 -11.45
C LYS A 121 -16.02 24.54 -11.27
N LEU A 122 -14.71 24.79 -11.38
CA LEU A 122 -13.67 23.80 -11.13
C LEU A 122 -12.50 24.40 -10.36
N ASN A 123 -11.82 23.57 -9.57
CA ASN A 123 -10.77 23.98 -8.63
C ASN A 123 -9.39 23.45 -9.07
N GLY A 124 -8.39 24.33 -9.23
CA GLY A 124 -7.02 23.93 -9.55
C GLY A 124 -6.16 25.09 -10.06
N GLY A 125 -5.09 24.79 -10.80
CA GLY A 125 -4.49 25.74 -11.75
C GLY A 125 -3.76 26.98 -11.21
N SER A 126 -3.49 27.05 -9.90
CA SER A 126 -3.12 28.30 -9.21
C SER A 126 -1.68 28.75 -9.37
N GLY A 127 -0.74 27.85 -9.75
CA GLY A 127 0.69 28.17 -9.69
C GLY A 127 1.37 27.91 -8.35
N SER A 128 0.64 27.46 -7.34
CA SER A 128 1.12 27.43 -5.95
C SER A 128 0.68 26.19 -5.19
N LEU A 129 1.53 25.71 -4.28
CA LEU A 129 1.20 24.63 -3.34
C LEU A 129 0.41 25.11 -2.11
N LEU A 130 0.19 26.43 -1.98
CA LEU A 130 -0.50 27.07 -0.85
C LEU A 130 -1.89 27.61 -1.20
N TYR A 131 -2.22 27.63 -2.50
CA TYR A 131 -3.46 28.20 -2.99
C TYR A 131 -4.06 27.32 -4.08
N THR A 132 -5.38 27.30 -4.17
CA THR A 132 -6.14 26.68 -5.27
C THR A 132 -7.09 27.73 -5.83
N PHE A 133 -7.25 27.81 -7.15
CA PHE A 133 -8.17 28.75 -7.77
C PHE A 133 -9.44 28.03 -8.17
N ARG A 134 -10.59 28.62 -7.84
CA ARG A 134 -11.90 28.17 -8.32
C ARG A 134 -12.34 29.03 -9.48
N TYR A 135 -12.37 28.46 -10.68
CA TYR A 135 -12.69 29.16 -11.93
C TYR A 135 -14.15 29.00 -12.31
N ASN A 136 -14.73 30.00 -12.98
CA ASN A 136 -15.91 29.77 -13.82
C ASN A 136 -15.44 29.08 -15.11
N THR A 137 -15.95 27.88 -15.40
CA THR A 137 -15.43 27.07 -16.51
C THR A 137 -15.72 27.70 -17.87
N GLN A 138 -16.80 28.45 -18.03
CA GLN A 138 -17.11 29.12 -19.30
C GLN A 138 -16.07 30.17 -19.68
N ASP A 139 -15.44 30.79 -18.67
CA ASP A 139 -14.38 31.76 -18.90
C ASP A 139 -13.08 31.13 -19.38
N LEU A 140 -12.87 29.82 -19.19
CA LEU A 140 -11.67 29.13 -19.66
C LEU A 140 -11.57 29.09 -21.20
N LYS A 141 -12.66 29.38 -21.91
CA LYS A 141 -12.66 29.59 -23.37
C LYS A 141 -11.86 30.84 -23.79
N LYS A 142 -11.59 31.76 -22.86
CA LYS A 142 -10.82 32.99 -23.07
C LYS A 142 -9.30 32.76 -22.96
N ILE A 143 -8.86 31.54 -22.63
CA ILE A 143 -7.43 31.21 -22.57
C ILE A 143 -6.83 31.37 -23.98
N PRO A 144 -5.81 32.23 -24.15
CA PRO A 144 -5.19 32.43 -25.45
C PRO A 144 -4.46 31.16 -25.91
N ASN A 145 -4.35 30.97 -27.24
CA ASN A 145 -3.69 29.82 -27.83
C ASN A 145 -4.25 28.47 -27.32
N SER A 146 -5.57 28.39 -27.16
CA SER A 146 -6.25 27.19 -26.69
C SER A 146 -7.22 26.61 -27.73
N GLN A 147 -7.46 25.30 -27.64
CA GLN A 147 -8.42 24.59 -28.47
C GLN A 147 -9.29 23.69 -27.60
N ILE A 148 -10.61 23.77 -27.76
CA ILE A 148 -11.56 22.87 -27.10
C ILE A 148 -11.63 21.57 -27.89
N VAL A 149 -11.39 20.44 -27.22
CA VAL A 149 -11.24 19.13 -27.86
C VAL A 149 -11.82 18.03 -26.98
N ASP A 150 -12.17 16.88 -27.56
CA ASP A 150 -12.46 15.66 -26.79
C ASP A 150 -11.19 14.81 -26.75
N VAL A 151 -10.39 14.96 -25.70
CA VAL A 151 -9.09 14.29 -25.52
C VAL A 151 -9.05 13.42 -24.30
N SER A 152 -10.09 13.47 -23.48
CA SER A 152 -10.25 12.63 -22.33
C SER A 152 -11.32 11.58 -22.58
N LYS A 153 -11.29 10.55 -21.76
CA LYS A 153 -12.48 9.80 -21.40
C LYS A 153 -12.74 10.16 -19.95
N ILE A 154 -14.01 10.26 -19.54
CA ILE A 154 -14.32 10.08 -18.11
C ILE A 154 -13.50 8.87 -17.72
N ALA A 155 -12.59 9.03 -16.76
CA ALA A 155 -11.94 7.87 -16.24
C ALA A 155 -13.12 7.07 -15.73
N VAL A 156 -13.50 6.04 -16.49
CA VAL A 156 -14.07 4.86 -15.90
C VAL A 156 -12.93 4.45 -14.98
N THR A 157 -12.92 5.06 -13.80
CA THR A 157 -12.76 4.27 -12.63
C THR A 157 -13.74 3.14 -12.93
N THR A 158 -13.25 1.96 -13.23
CA THR A 158 -13.88 0.76 -12.69
C THR A 158 -13.70 0.82 -11.17
N THR A 159 -14.20 1.90 -10.57
CA THR A 159 -15.27 1.80 -9.60
C THR A 159 -16.48 2.22 -10.45
N THR A 160 -17.35 1.32 -10.89
CA THR A 160 -18.31 0.76 -9.93
C THR A 160 -18.24 1.50 -8.59
N SER A 161 -18.55 2.80 -8.64
CA SER A 161 -19.25 3.46 -7.57
C SER A 161 -20.72 2.97 -7.62
N THR A 162 -20.98 1.67 -7.56
CA THR A 162 -21.41 1.17 -6.25
C THR A 162 -20.58 1.84 -5.18
N GLN A 163 -21.16 2.63 -4.28
CA GLN A 163 -20.55 2.81 -2.95
C GLN A 163 -20.03 1.44 -2.50
N GLY A 164 -18.74 1.20 -2.70
CA GLY A 164 -18.24 -0.12 -3.07
C GLY A 164 -16.88 -0.22 -2.45
N VAL A 165 -16.84 -1.01 -1.40
CA VAL A 165 -15.77 -1.04 -0.43
C VAL A 165 -14.45 -1.36 -1.13
N LYS A 166 -13.39 -0.54 -0.92
CA LYS A 166 -12.06 -0.83 -1.48
C LYS A 166 -11.53 -2.10 -0.82
N ARG A 167 -11.15 -3.11 -1.59
CA ARG A 167 -10.64 -4.37 -1.00
C ARG A 167 -9.16 -4.34 -0.72
N VAL A 168 -8.81 -4.82 0.46
CA VAL A 168 -7.45 -5.01 0.92
C VAL A 168 -7.20 -6.50 1.11
N PHE A 169 -6.14 -7.03 0.50
CA PHE A 169 -5.69 -8.40 0.72
C PHE A 169 -4.35 -8.40 1.46
N SER A 170 -4.24 -9.16 2.55
CA SER A 170 -2.98 -9.39 3.25
C SER A 170 -2.83 -10.86 3.59
N GLY A 171 -1.70 -11.44 3.18
CA GLY A 171 -1.39 -12.86 3.36
C GLY A 171 -0.20 -13.08 4.30
N ILE A 172 -0.27 -14.10 5.15
CA ILE A 172 0.88 -14.56 5.95
C ILE A 172 1.08 -16.07 5.81
N ARG A 173 2.32 -16.51 5.62
CA ARG A 173 2.64 -17.95 5.57
C ARG A 173 2.43 -18.61 6.93
N ALA A 174 2.05 -19.88 6.92
CA ALA A 174 1.81 -20.70 8.11
C ALA A 174 3.13 -21.20 8.75
N THR A 175 3.99 -20.27 9.17
CA THR A 175 5.31 -20.53 9.77
C THR A 175 5.30 -20.43 11.31
N GLY A 176 4.12 -20.53 11.92
CA GLY A 176 3.90 -20.59 13.38
C GLY A 176 3.36 -19.29 13.98
N ARG A 177 3.34 -19.24 15.31
CA ARG A 177 2.82 -18.11 16.12
C ARG A 177 3.39 -16.76 15.74
N LEU A 178 2.63 -15.68 15.86
CA LEU A 178 3.13 -14.34 15.64
C LEU A 178 4.16 -13.95 16.71
N HIS A 179 5.11 -13.11 16.31
CA HIS A 179 6.05 -12.45 17.21
C HIS A 179 5.79 -10.95 17.28
N LEU A 180 6.44 -10.27 18.22
CA LEU A 180 6.30 -8.83 18.48
C LEU A 180 6.44 -7.99 17.20
N GLY A 181 7.45 -8.30 16.38
CA GLY A 181 7.64 -7.66 15.07
C GLY A 181 6.47 -7.83 14.08
N ASN A 182 5.72 -8.95 14.11
CA ASN A 182 4.50 -9.07 13.29
C ASN A 182 3.37 -8.21 13.85
N TYR A 183 3.22 -8.21 15.17
CA TYR A 183 2.13 -7.50 15.86
C TYR A 183 2.21 -5.99 15.63
N PHE A 184 3.36 -5.39 15.93
CA PHE A 184 3.61 -3.96 15.77
C PHE A 184 3.85 -3.55 14.30
N GLY A 185 4.45 -4.43 13.50
CA GLY A 185 4.77 -4.12 12.10
C GLY A 185 3.61 -4.31 11.12
N ALA A 186 2.61 -5.14 11.44
CA ALA A 186 1.52 -5.47 10.53
C ALA A 186 0.14 -5.48 11.18
N VAL A 187 -0.03 -6.18 12.32
CA VAL A 187 -1.37 -6.41 12.90
C VAL A 187 -2.03 -5.11 13.37
N LYS A 188 -1.29 -4.16 13.97
CA LYS A 188 -1.87 -2.84 14.29
C LYS A 188 -2.46 -2.14 13.06
N GLY A 189 -1.75 -2.16 11.94
CA GLY A 189 -2.26 -1.65 10.66
C GLY A 189 -3.49 -2.41 10.14
N MET A 190 -3.57 -3.73 10.37
CA MET A 190 -4.76 -4.51 10.03
C MET A 190 -5.98 -4.05 10.85
N LEU A 191 -5.81 -3.77 12.15
CA LEU A 191 -6.88 -3.27 13.01
C LEU A 191 -7.37 -1.88 12.57
N GLU A 192 -6.45 -0.98 12.17
CA GLU A 192 -6.80 0.33 11.62
C GLU A 192 -7.63 0.20 10.34
N LEU A 193 -7.18 -0.65 9.41
CA LEU A 193 -7.87 -0.93 8.15
C LEU A 193 -9.28 -1.49 8.36
N GLN A 194 -9.41 -2.47 9.23
CA GLN A 194 -10.70 -3.08 9.60
C GLN A 194 -11.68 -2.05 10.18
N ASN A 195 -11.19 -1.09 10.98
CA ASN A 195 -12.04 -0.15 11.72
C ASN A 195 -12.33 1.14 10.94
N SER A 196 -11.74 1.34 9.76
CA SER A 196 -11.95 2.57 8.97
C SER A 196 -13.33 2.64 8.30
N ASN A 197 -14.04 1.51 8.20
CA ASN A 197 -15.27 1.32 7.41
C ASN A 197 -15.13 1.65 5.90
N GLN A 198 -13.93 1.94 5.41
CA GLN A 198 -13.65 2.23 4.00
C GLN A 198 -13.16 1.00 3.23
N TYR A 199 -12.75 -0.04 3.96
CA TYR A 199 -12.10 -1.22 3.41
C TYR A 199 -12.84 -2.51 3.73
N GLU A 200 -12.83 -3.42 2.76
CA GLU A 200 -13.26 -4.80 2.92
C GLU A 200 -11.97 -5.62 2.93
N THR A 201 -11.65 -6.19 4.08
CA THR A 201 -10.34 -6.75 4.38
C THR A 201 -10.39 -8.27 4.30
N VAL A 202 -9.43 -8.84 3.57
CA VAL A 202 -9.18 -10.29 3.51
C VAL A 202 -7.83 -10.56 4.15
N TYR A 203 -7.85 -11.24 5.29
CA TYR A 203 -6.66 -11.69 6.01
C TYR A 203 -6.51 -13.19 5.81
N CYS A 204 -5.52 -13.57 5.00
CA CYS A 204 -5.34 -14.94 4.54
C CYS A 204 -4.12 -15.57 5.19
N VAL A 205 -4.30 -16.74 5.81
CA VAL A 205 -3.20 -17.63 6.15
C VAL A 205 -2.90 -18.48 4.92
N VAL A 206 -1.79 -18.15 4.24
CA VAL A 206 -1.40 -18.73 2.96
C VAL A 206 -0.71 -20.09 3.12
N ASP A 207 -1.50 -21.10 3.47
CA ASP A 207 -1.04 -22.47 3.66
C ASP A 207 -0.60 -23.15 2.36
N VAL A 208 -1.19 -22.82 1.19
CA VAL A 208 -0.72 -23.30 -0.12
C VAL A 208 0.62 -22.67 -0.52
N HIS A 209 0.86 -21.38 -0.21
CA HIS A 209 2.21 -20.82 -0.36
C HIS A 209 3.23 -21.51 0.54
N THR A 210 2.79 -22.05 1.68
CA THR A 210 3.71 -22.65 2.66
C THR A 210 4.38 -23.91 2.12
N ILE A 211 3.69 -24.66 1.25
CA ILE A 211 4.21 -25.91 0.64
C ILE A 211 5.15 -25.69 -0.56
N THR A 212 5.39 -24.43 -0.97
CA THR A 212 6.32 -24.10 -2.08
C THR A 212 7.79 -24.23 -1.69
N THR A 213 8.09 -24.37 -0.39
CA THR A 213 9.43 -24.62 0.17
C THR A 213 9.34 -25.78 1.17
N PRO A 214 10.48 -26.33 1.67
CA PRO A 214 10.44 -27.38 2.69
C PRO A 214 9.54 -26.99 3.89
N TYR A 215 8.69 -27.92 4.32
CA TYR A 215 7.77 -27.75 5.45
C TYR A 215 7.55 -29.10 6.15
N LYS A 216 7.03 -29.06 7.39
CA LYS A 216 6.61 -30.25 8.14
C LYS A 216 5.08 -30.29 8.18
N ILE A 217 4.50 -31.44 7.87
CA ILE A 217 3.04 -31.62 7.71
C ILE A 217 2.31 -31.34 9.03
N GLU A 218 2.87 -31.84 10.11
CA GLU A 218 2.38 -31.79 11.48
C GLU A 218 2.42 -30.35 11.99
N GLU A 219 3.45 -29.60 11.61
CA GLU A 219 3.58 -28.18 11.95
C GLU A 219 2.61 -27.31 11.15
N LEU A 220 2.37 -27.60 9.86
CA LEU A 220 1.48 -26.78 9.02
C LEU A 220 0.06 -26.66 9.60
N ARG A 221 -0.52 -27.80 10.03
CA ARG A 221 -1.86 -27.83 10.62
C ARG A 221 -1.95 -27.04 11.91
N ALA A 222 -0.95 -27.20 12.78
CA ALA A 222 -0.88 -26.46 14.03
C ALA A 222 -0.68 -24.96 13.75
N ASN A 223 0.33 -24.61 12.97
CA ASN A 223 0.72 -23.24 12.68
C ASN A 223 -0.39 -22.41 12.05
N LYS A 224 -1.18 -22.98 11.13
CA LYS A 224 -2.28 -22.23 10.53
C LYS A 224 -3.35 -21.86 11.56
N ARG A 225 -3.68 -22.79 12.46
CA ARG A 225 -4.61 -22.54 13.57
C ARG A 225 -4.08 -21.51 14.57
N GLU A 226 -2.80 -21.62 14.92
CA GLU A 226 -2.13 -20.66 15.82
C GLU A 226 -2.21 -19.23 15.30
N ILE A 227 -2.04 -19.01 13.99
CA ILE A 227 -2.13 -17.66 13.41
C ILE A 227 -3.55 -17.10 13.50
N ILE A 228 -4.58 -17.92 13.27
CA ILE A 228 -5.99 -17.47 13.40
C ILE A 228 -6.28 -17.09 14.86
N LEU A 229 -5.82 -17.90 15.82
CA LEU A 229 -5.93 -17.57 17.25
C LEU A 229 -5.24 -16.24 17.58
N ASP A 230 -4.04 -16.02 17.05
CA ASP A 230 -3.30 -14.78 17.25
C ASP A 230 -4.00 -13.58 16.60
N TYR A 231 -4.60 -13.74 15.42
CA TYR A 231 -5.41 -12.71 14.77
C TYR A 231 -6.63 -12.31 15.60
N LEU A 232 -7.40 -13.30 16.09
CA LEU A 232 -8.56 -13.05 16.95
C LEU A 232 -8.13 -12.41 18.27
N ALA A 233 -7.07 -12.92 18.90
CA ALA A 233 -6.53 -12.39 20.14
C ALA A 233 -5.97 -10.96 19.99
N ALA A 234 -5.48 -10.59 18.81
CA ALA A 234 -5.06 -9.23 18.52
C ALA A 234 -6.24 -8.26 18.42
N GLY A 235 -7.45 -8.75 18.09
CA GLY A 235 -8.67 -7.96 17.95
C GLY A 235 -9.20 -7.88 16.52
N LEU A 236 -8.74 -8.74 15.61
CA LEU A 236 -9.42 -8.88 14.33
C LEU A 236 -10.82 -9.44 14.56
N ASP A 237 -11.80 -8.73 14.02
CA ASP A 237 -13.21 -9.02 14.16
C ASP A 237 -13.67 -9.75 12.90
N PRO A 238 -14.01 -11.05 13.00
CA PRO A 238 -14.43 -11.83 11.84
C PRO A 238 -15.74 -11.33 11.23
N LYS A 239 -16.52 -10.51 11.93
CA LYS A 239 -17.71 -9.87 11.33
C LYS A 239 -17.36 -8.72 10.39
N LYS A 240 -16.19 -8.09 10.59
CA LYS A 240 -15.71 -6.96 9.78
C LYS A 240 -14.75 -7.39 8.68
N SER A 241 -13.92 -8.39 8.97
CA SER A 241 -12.88 -8.90 8.06
C SER A 241 -13.14 -10.35 7.70
N MET A 242 -12.78 -10.76 6.47
CA MET A 242 -12.70 -12.17 6.10
C MET A 242 -11.37 -12.73 6.61
N ILE A 243 -11.43 -13.73 7.48
CA ILE A 243 -10.24 -14.43 7.99
C ILE A 243 -10.28 -15.85 7.45
N ILE A 244 -9.30 -16.23 6.63
CA ILE A 244 -9.38 -17.45 5.81
C ILE A 244 -8.07 -18.25 5.82
N TYR A 245 -8.19 -19.55 5.54
CA TYR A 245 -7.09 -20.34 4.97
C TYR A 245 -7.14 -20.26 3.45
N GLN A 246 -5.98 -20.14 2.80
CA GLN A 246 -5.90 -20.12 1.34
C GLN A 246 -6.45 -21.40 0.72
N SER A 247 -6.18 -22.56 1.35
CA SER A 247 -6.65 -23.86 0.87
C SER A 247 -8.17 -24.08 0.98
N ASP A 248 -8.88 -23.26 1.76
CA ASP A 248 -10.34 -23.36 1.90
C ASP A 248 -11.09 -22.59 0.78
N VAL A 249 -10.36 -21.84 -0.06
CA VAL A 249 -10.89 -21.08 -1.20
C VAL A 249 -10.22 -21.59 -2.48
N PRO A 250 -10.76 -22.65 -3.13
CA PRO A 250 -10.10 -23.32 -4.25
C PRO A 250 -9.83 -22.41 -5.46
N GLU A 251 -10.61 -21.34 -5.61
CA GLU A 251 -10.49 -20.32 -6.65
C GLU A 251 -9.09 -19.67 -6.69
N HIS A 252 -8.38 -19.60 -5.57
CA HIS A 252 -6.99 -19.15 -5.55
C HIS A 252 -6.11 -19.99 -6.48
N THR A 253 -6.23 -21.32 -6.35
CA THR A 253 -5.42 -22.27 -7.13
C THR A 253 -5.90 -22.41 -8.57
N GLU A 254 -7.22 -22.39 -8.79
CA GLU A 254 -7.81 -22.41 -10.13
C GLU A 254 -7.39 -21.16 -10.93
N LEU A 255 -7.51 -19.98 -10.33
CA LEU A 255 -7.12 -18.72 -10.99
C LEU A 255 -5.61 -18.65 -11.23
N ALA A 256 -4.79 -19.16 -10.30
CA ALA A 256 -3.34 -19.24 -10.50
C ALA A 256 -2.97 -20.09 -11.72
N PHE A 257 -3.71 -21.16 -11.99
CA PHE A 257 -3.52 -21.96 -13.20
C PHE A 257 -3.88 -21.15 -14.46
N TYR A 258 -5.01 -20.45 -14.49
CA TYR A 258 -5.37 -19.60 -15.62
C TYR A 258 -4.36 -18.47 -15.86
N PHE A 259 -3.89 -17.81 -14.81
CA PHE A 259 -2.85 -16.79 -14.94
C PHE A 259 -1.51 -17.35 -15.43
N SER A 260 -1.21 -18.63 -15.15
CA SER A 260 0.01 -19.24 -15.66
C SER A 260 0.04 -19.35 -17.18
N SER A 261 -1.12 -19.39 -17.86
CA SER A 261 -1.17 -19.50 -19.33
C SER A 261 -0.73 -18.23 -20.07
N ILE A 262 -0.62 -17.08 -19.39
CA ILE A 262 -0.20 -15.79 -19.96
C ILE A 262 1.20 -15.34 -19.48
N MET A 263 1.86 -16.17 -18.67
CA MET A 263 3.18 -15.88 -18.10
C MET A 263 4.21 -16.86 -18.64
N SER A 264 5.31 -16.36 -19.19
CA SER A 264 6.35 -17.22 -19.76
C SER A 264 7.27 -17.77 -18.68
N ILE A 265 7.75 -19.00 -18.88
CA ILE A 265 8.76 -19.63 -18.01
C ILE A 265 9.99 -18.74 -17.83
N ALA A 266 10.50 -18.18 -18.94
CA ALA A 266 11.65 -17.28 -18.91
C ALA A 266 11.43 -16.09 -17.97
N ARG A 267 10.26 -15.42 -18.08
CA ARG A 267 9.90 -14.28 -17.23
C ARG A 267 9.95 -14.63 -15.74
N MET A 268 9.46 -15.83 -15.38
CA MET A 268 9.43 -16.32 -14.01
C MET A 268 10.82 -16.72 -13.50
N GLN A 269 11.63 -17.39 -14.32
CA GLN A 269 13.01 -17.78 -13.97
C GLN A 269 13.95 -16.58 -13.77
N HIS A 270 13.65 -15.43 -14.39
CA HIS A 270 14.44 -14.21 -14.23
C HIS A 270 14.16 -13.45 -12.92
N LEU A 271 13.12 -13.80 -12.17
CA LEU A 271 12.81 -13.13 -10.90
C LEU A 271 13.96 -13.32 -9.88
N PRO A 272 14.53 -12.24 -9.32
CA PRO A 272 15.59 -12.34 -8.32
C PRO A 272 15.19 -13.18 -7.09
N THR A 273 13.96 -12.99 -6.61
CA THR A 273 13.41 -13.70 -5.45
C THR A 273 13.31 -15.21 -5.66
N TYR A 274 12.97 -15.65 -6.88
CA TYR A 274 13.00 -17.06 -7.26
C TYR A 274 14.43 -17.63 -7.24
N LYS A 275 15.38 -16.92 -7.86
CA LYS A 275 16.80 -17.34 -7.87
C LYS A 275 17.38 -17.47 -6.46
N GLU A 276 17.05 -16.52 -5.57
CA GLU A 276 17.44 -16.58 -4.17
C GLU A 276 16.86 -17.79 -3.45
N LYS A 277 15.57 -18.11 -3.69
CA LYS A 277 14.92 -19.28 -3.10
C LYS A 277 15.50 -20.60 -3.61
N VAL A 278 15.81 -20.69 -4.89
CA VAL A 278 16.52 -21.85 -5.46
C VAL A 278 17.91 -21.99 -4.84
N LYS A 279 18.63 -20.89 -4.62
CA LYS A 279 19.93 -20.93 -3.92
C LYS A 279 19.79 -21.39 -2.47
N GLN A 280 18.74 -20.98 -1.76
CA GLN A 280 18.44 -21.40 -0.38
C GLN A 280 17.99 -22.87 -0.30
N HIS A 281 17.26 -23.35 -1.29
CA HIS A 281 16.66 -24.69 -1.30
C HIS A 281 16.88 -25.40 -2.65
N PRO A 282 18.14 -25.75 -3.00
CA PRO A 282 18.47 -26.26 -4.33
C PRO A 282 17.74 -27.57 -4.69
N GLN A 283 17.45 -28.41 -3.70
CA GLN A 283 16.73 -29.68 -3.86
C GLN A 283 15.20 -29.51 -3.95
N HIS A 284 14.68 -28.29 -3.79
CA HIS A 284 13.25 -27.99 -3.80
C HIS A 284 12.89 -26.97 -4.90
N ASN A 285 13.64 -27.01 -6.01
CA ASN A 285 13.32 -26.25 -7.21
C ASN A 285 12.14 -26.90 -7.96
N THR A 286 10.92 -26.65 -7.49
CA THR A 286 9.69 -27.24 -8.01
C THR A 286 8.91 -26.28 -8.90
N MET A 287 7.97 -26.81 -9.70
CA MET A 287 7.02 -25.96 -10.44
C MET A 287 6.19 -25.07 -9.52
N ALA A 288 5.88 -25.53 -8.30
CA ALA A 288 5.22 -24.70 -7.30
C ALA A 288 6.08 -23.50 -6.87
N LEU A 289 7.40 -23.71 -6.67
CA LEU A 289 8.34 -22.63 -6.38
C LEU A 289 8.59 -21.71 -7.59
N LEU A 290 8.44 -22.18 -8.82
CA LEU A 290 8.48 -21.29 -9.98
C LEU A 290 7.19 -20.46 -10.11
N ASN A 291 6.04 -21.07 -9.78
CA ASN A 291 4.71 -20.51 -9.98
C ASN A 291 4.21 -19.66 -8.79
N TYR A 292 4.87 -19.66 -7.63
CA TYR A 292 4.34 -18.94 -6.45
C TYR A 292 4.06 -17.44 -6.68
N PRO A 293 4.81 -16.66 -7.49
CA PRO A 293 4.45 -15.25 -7.69
C PRO A 293 3.16 -15.10 -8.51
N ILE A 294 2.83 -16.08 -9.36
CA ILE A 294 1.54 -16.15 -10.07
C ILE A 294 0.42 -16.57 -9.11
N LEU A 295 0.69 -17.50 -8.19
CA LEU A 295 -0.24 -17.82 -7.11
C LEU A 295 -0.52 -16.59 -6.23
N MET A 296 0.50 -15.78 -5.92
CA MET A 296 0.32 -14.52 -5.18
C MET A 296 -0.53 -13.51 -5.97
N ALA A 297 -0.33 -13.40 -7.29
CA ALA A 297 -1.18 -12.58 -8.15
C ALA A 297 -2.64 -13.06 -8.13
N ALA A 298 -2.87 -14.38 -8.16
CA ALA A 298 -4.20 -14.97 -8.02
C ALA A 298 -4.83 -14.63 -6.66
N ASP A 299 -4.07 -14.75 -5.56
CA ASP A 299 -4.58 -14.44 -4.22
C ASP A 299 -5.10 -13.00 -4.09
N ILE A 300 -4.44 -12.06 -4.77
CA ILE A 300 -4.81 -10.64 -4.76
C ILE A 300 -5.98 -10.37 -5.72
N LEU A 301 -5.85 -10.82 -6.96
CA LEU A 301 -6.77 -10.47 -8.04
C LEU A 301 -8.08 -11.25 -8.00
N VAL A 302 -8.13 -12.42 -7.36
CA VAL A 302 -9.38 -13.19 -7.20
C VAL A 302 -10.46 -12.38 -6.45
N TYR A 303 -10.05 -11.46 -5.57
CA TYR A 303 -10.94 -10.53 -4.87
C TYR A 303 -11.08 -9.18 -5.59
N LYS A 304 -10.40 -8.96 -6.72
CA LYS A 304 -10.17 -7.64 -7.30
C LYS A 304 -9.64 -6.64 -6.24
N ALA A 305 -8.70 -7.08 -5.40
CA ALA A 305 -8.09 -6.22 -4.39
C ALA A 305 -7.13 -5.21 -5.05
N SER A 306 -7.26 -3.92 -4.69
CA SER A 306 -6.44 -2.84 -5.24
C SER A 306 -5.33 -2.38 -4.28
N LEU A 307 -5.40 -2.80 -3.02
CA LEU A 307 -4.48 -2.42 -1.95
C LEU A 307 -3.89 -3.66 -1.28
N VAL A 308 -2.56 -3.70 -1.14
CA VAL A 308 -1.83 -4.85 -0.57
C VAL A 308 -0.83 -4.36 0.48
N PRO A 309 -1.06 -4.61 1.79
CA PRO A 309 -0.19 -4.17 2.87
C PRO A 309 1.05 -5.07 2.96
N VAL A 310 2.13 -4.66 2.29
CA VAL A 310 3.40 -5.40 2.27
C VAL A 310 4.60 -4.47 2.38
N GLY A 311 5.72 -5.05 2.81
CA GLY A 311 7.02 -4.38 2.81
C GLY A 311 7.53 -4.09 1.40
N ILE A 312 8.49 -3.17 1.30
CA ILE A 312 9.10 -2.77 0.02
C ILE A 312 9.83 -3.93 -0.66
N ASP A 313 10.27 -4.93 0.10
CA ASP A 313 10.89 -6.17 -0.36
C ASP A 313 9.93 -7.05 -1.20
N GLN A 314 8.61 -6.84 -1.08
CA GLN A 314 7.60 -7.57 -1.84
C GLN A 314 7.19 -6.87 -3.14
N GLU A 315 7.72 -5.67 -3.42
CA GLU A 315 7.40 -4.91 -4.64
C GLU A 315 7.64 -5.71 -5.94
N PRO A 316 8.70 -6.54 -6.07
CA PRO A 316 8.88 -7.39 -7.25
C PRO A 316 7.73 -8.38 -7.48
N HIS A 317 7.08 -8.88 -6.42
CA HIS A 317 5.92 -9.76 -6.54
C HIS A 317 4.65 -8.97 -6.90
N LEU A 318 4.48 -7.75 -6.37
CA LEU A 318 3.39 -6.87 -6.78
C LEU A 318 3.49 -6.49 -8.25
N GLU A 319 4.70 -6.30 -8.79
CA GLU A 319 4.89 -6.07 -10.22
C GLU A 319 4.40 -7.26 -11.05
N VAL A 320 4.60 -8.51 -10.60
CA VAL A 320 4.04 -9.69 -11.28
C VAL A 320 2.52 -9.64 -11.27
N ALA A 321 1.89 -9.29 -10.15
CA ALA A 321 0.45 -9.15 -10.07
C ALA A 321 -0.09 -8.05 -10.99
N ARG A 322 0.59 -6.89 -11.07
CA ARG A 322 0.24 -5.80 -12.01
C ARG A 322 0.44 -6.23 -13.47
N GLU A 323 1.51 -6.97 -13.78
CA GLU A 323 1.74 -7.52 -15.11
C GLU A 323 0.62 -8.50 -15.53
N VAL A 324 0.22 -9.41 -14.63
CA VAL A 324 -0.90 -10.34 -14.84
C VAL A 324 -2.20 -9.57 -15.08
N ALA A 325 -2.53 -8.58 -14.23
CA ALA A 325 -3.72 -7.75 -14.40
C ALA A 325 -3.74 -7.06 -15.78
N ARG A 326 -2.65 -6.39 -16.17
CA ARG A 326 -2.55 -5.72 -17.48
C ARG A 326 -2.73 -6.68 -18.65
N LYS A 327 -2.09 -7.85 -18.60
CA LYS A 327 -2.21 -8.87 -19.65
C LYS A 327 -3.63 -9.42 -19.76
N MET A 328 -4.25 -9.76 -18.64
CA MET A 328 -5.64 -10.24 -18.62
C MET A 328 -6.60 -9.19 -19.16
N ASN A 329 -6.42 -7.92 -18.75
CA ASN A 329 -7.24 -6.81 -19.22
C ASN A 329 -7.05 -6.57 -20.73
N GLN A 330 -5.81 -6.63 -21.22
CA GLN A 330 -5.50 -6.39 -22.64
C GLN A 330 -5.97 -7.54 -23.54
N GLN A 331 -5.73 -8.79 -23.14
CA GLN A 331 -5.96 -9.95 -23.99
C GLN A 331 -7.41 -10.43 -23.95
N PHE A 332 -8.05 -10.39 -22.78
CA PHE A 332 -9.38 -10.96 -22.57
C PHE A 332 -10.43 -9.91 -22.20
N GLY A 333 -10.08 -8.62 -22.12
CA GLY A 333 -11.03 -7.57 -21.77
C GLY A 333 -11.58 -7.72 -20.35
N MET A 334 -10.74 -8.18 -19.43
CA MET A 334 -10.97 -8.12 -17.98
C MET A 334 -10.84 -6.69 -17.45
N ASP A 335 -11.23 -6.48 -16.21
CA ASP A 335 -11.19 -5.21 -15.48
C ASP A 335 -10.40 -5.32 -14.16
N PHE A 336 -9.39 -6.20 -14.10
CA PHE A 336 -8.58 -6.37 -12.90
C PHE A 336 -7.90 -5.05 -12.50
N PRO A 337 -7.93 -4.67 -11.21
CA PRO A 337 -7.17 -3.53 -10.75
C PRO A 337 -5.67 -3.85 -10.80
N GLU A 338 -4.84 -2.83 -11.00
CA GLU A 338 -3.40 -2.93 -10.75
C GLU A 338 -3.16 -2.72 -9.24
N PRO A 339 -2.79 -3.77 -8.48
CA PRO A 339 -2.64 -3.65 -7.03
C PRO A 339 -1.47 -2.74 -6.66
N THR A 340 -1.70 -1.89 -5.67
CA THR A 340 -0.70 -0.96 -5.14
C THR A 340 -0.27 -1.35 -3.73
N ARG A 341 1.00 -1.10 -3.42
CA ARG A 341 1.53 -1.31 -2.07
C ARG A 341 0.86 -0.33 -1.11
N PHE A 342 0.27 -0.85 -0.05
CA PHE A 342 -0.37 -0.05 0.98
C PHE A 342 0.52 0.04 2.22
N VAL A 343 0.99 1.25 2.54
CA VAL A 343 1.83 1.46 3.72
C VAL A 343 0.93 1.64 4.94
N THR A 344 0.96 0.68 5.85
CA THR A 344 0.35 0.83 7.17
C THR A 344 1.31 1.54 8.13
N LYS A 345 0.78 2.23 9.14
CA LYS A 345 1.57 2.78 10.25
C LYS A 345 2.04 1.61 11.14
N GLY A 346 3.10 0.93 10.71
CA GLY A 346 3.74 -0.13 11.47
C GLY A 346 5.04 0.35 12.10
N GLU A 347 5.38 -0.19 13.27
CA GLU A 347 6.65 0.10 13.93
C GLU A 347 7.69 -0.95 13.53
N TYR A 348 8.92 -0.48 13.30
CA TYR A 348 10.06 -1.36 13.09
C TYR A 348 10.55 -1.89 14.44
N ILE A 349 10.46 -3.21 14.64
CA ILE A 349 10.98 -3.87 15.84
C ILE A 349 12.34 -4.53 15.52
N PRO A 350 13.44 -4.04 16.09
CA PRO A 350 14.77 -4.61 15.86
C PRO A 350 14.92 -6.01 16.45
N SER A 351 15.81 -6.80 15.85
CA SER A 351 16.24 -8.10 16.35
C SER A 351 16.83 -8.00 17.76
N LEU A 352 16.49 -8.94 18.64
CA LEU A 352 17.12 -9.03 19.97
C LEU A 352 18.63 -9.31 19.93
N LYS A 353 19.17 -9.70 18.77
CA LYS A 353 20.62 -9.89 18.57
C LYS A 353 21.38 -8.59 18.35
N GLY A 354 20.68 -7.46 18.23
CA GLY A 354 21.28 -6.13 18.01
C GLY A 354 21.44 -5.75 16.53
N GLU A 355 21.24 -6.68 15.60
CA GLU A 355 21.38 -6.43 14.16
C GLU A 355 20.20 -7.01 13.36
N GLY A 356 19.73 -6.21 12.40
CA GLY A 356 18.64 -6.59 11.49
C GLY A 356 17.25 -6.60 12.14
N LYS A 357 16.29 -7.13 11.37
CA LYS A 357 14.87 -7.20 11.76
C LYS A 357 14.58 -8.47 12.56
N MET A 358 13.66 -8.38 13.52
CA MET A 358 13.12 -9.55 14.22
C MET A 358 12.57 -10.59 13.23
N SER A 359 13.05 -11.84 13.32
CA SER A 359 12.63 -12.93 12.42
C SER A 359 12.69 -14.29 13.09
N LYS A 360 11.68 -15.14 12.87
CA LYS A 360 11.71 -16.54 13.31
C LYS A 360 12.84 -17.36 12.72
N SER A 361 13.35 -16.98 11.54
CA SER A 361 14.47 -17.67 10.90
C SER A 361 15.80 -17.48 11.64
N VAL A 362 15.87 -16.54 12.58
CA VAL A 362 17.05 -16.27 13.40
C VAL A 362 16.71 -16.58 14.85
N GLU A 363 17.25 -17.69 15.36
CA GLU A 363 16.98 -18.15 16.71
C GLU A 363 17.39 -17.11 17.76
N GLY A 364 16.50 -16.89 18.74
CA GLY A 364 16.71 -15.91 19.81
C GLY A 364 16.63 -14.45 19.37
N SER A 365 16.22 -14.15 18.12
CA SER A 365 16.03 -12.76 17.65
C SER A 365 14.66 -12.16 17.99
N TYR A 366 13.73 -12.98 18.49
CA TYR A 366 12.30 -12.63 18.56
C TYR A 366 11.63 -13.01 19.90
N ILE A 367 10.55 -12.28 20.20
CA ILE A 367 9.62 -12.52 21.33
C ILE A 367 8.28 -12.95 20.74
N ASN A 368 7.78 -14.14 21.10
CA ASN A 368 6.43 -14.56 20.70
C ASN A 368 5.39 -13.77 21.50
N LEU A 369 4.22 -13.56 20.93
CA LEU A 369 3.11 -12.90 21.64
C LEU A 369 2.59 -13.72 22.84
N THR A 370 2.94 -15.00 22.89
CA THR A 370 2.56 -15.96 23.95
C THR A 370 3.67 -16.27 24.94
N ASP A 371 4.85 -15.65 24.80
CA ASP A 371 5.94 -15.85 25.76
C ASP A 371 5.49 -15.38 27.15
N SER A 372 5.82 -16.16 28.18
CA SER A 372 5.63 -15.79 29.58
C SER A 372 6.52 -14.60 29.98
N GLN A 373 6.19 -13.96 31.09
CA GLN A 373 6.99 -12.86 31.65
C GLN A 373 8.47 -13.28 31.83
N ASP A 374 8.72 -14.50 32.31
CA ASP A 374 10.08 -15.02 32.50
C ASP A 374 10.82 -15.26 31.17
N GLU A 375 10.13 -15.75 30.14
CA GLU A 375 10.70 -15.94 28.81
C GLU A 375 11.03 -14.60 28.15
N ILE A 376 10.11 -13.62 28.23
CA ILE A 376 10.32 -12.26 27.75
C ILE A 376 11.54 -11.66 28.46
N ARG A 377 11.58 -11.74 29.80
CA ARG A 377 12.68 -11.22 30.60
C ARG A 377 14.01 -11.88 30.22
N LYS A 378 14.06 -13.20 30.08
CA LYS A 378 15.26 -13.93 29.65
C LYS A 378 15.73 -13.49 28.26
N LYS A 379 14.81 -13.32 27.32
CA LYS A 379 15.10 -12.89 25.94
C LYS A 379 15.60 -11.45 25.87
N VAL A 380 14.94 -10.51 26.53
CA VAL A 380 15.37 -9.10 26.61
C VAL A 380 16.72 -8.98 27.31
N ARG A 381 16.96 -9.77 28.37
CA ARG A 381 18.26 -9.79 29.05
C ARG A 381 19.41 -10.25 28.15
N SER A 382 19.13 -11.08 27.16
CA SER A 382 20.13 -11.59 26.21
C SER A 382 20.59 -10.57 25.15
N ILE A 383 19.93 -9.41 25.05
CA ILE A 383 20.35 -8.35 24.11
C ILE A 383 21.78 -7.93 24.45
N PRO A 384 22.71 -7.91 23.47
CA PRO A 384 24.10 -7.51 23.73
C PRO A 384 24.19 -6.10 24.33
N THR A 385 25.04 -5.93 25.34
CA THR A 385 25.36 -4.64 25.97
C THR A 385 26.83 -4.32 25.80
N ALA A 386 27.21 -3.04 25.87
CA ALA A 386 28.61 -2.65 25.92
C ALA A 386 29.31 -3.19 27.18
N SER A 387 30.61 -3.46 27.07
CA SER A 387 31.48 -3.88 28.18
C SER A 387 31.79 -2.74 29.16
N THR A 388 31.63 -1.49 28.74
CA THR A 388 31.73 -0.27 29.55
C THR A 388 30.47 0.58 29.39
N VAL A 389 29.99 1.21 30.47
CA VAL A 389 28.93 2.21 30.41
C VAL A 389 29.58 3.55 30.05
N GLY A 390 29.01 4.29 29.10
CA GLY A 390 29.61 5.51 28.55
C GLY A 390 30.18 5.32 27.14
N GLY A 391 30.48 6.43 26.47
CA GLY A 391 31.01 6.43 25.10
C GLY A 391 29.95 6.20 24.00
N GLU A 392 30.42 5.90 22.78
CA GLU A 392 29.53 5.65 21.64
C GLU A 392 28.71 4.37 21.86
N MET A 393 27.40 4.43 21.61
CA MET A 393 26.52 3.27 21.73
C MET A 393 26.85 2.26 20.63
N ASN A 394 27.17 1.02 21.01
CA ASN A 394 27.19 -0.09 20.05
C ASN A 394 25.77 -0.46 19.60
N GLU A 395 25.65 -1.29 18.56
CA GLU A 395 24.35 -1.67 17.97
C GLU A 395 23.40 -2.34 18.98
N GLY A 396 23.93 -3.10 19.94
CA GLY A 396 23.13 -3.71 21.02
C GLY A 396 22.54 -2.67 21.99
N VAL A 397 23.32 -1.66 22.37
CA VAL A 397 22.86 -0.55 23.21
C VAL A 397 21.87 0.33 22.45
N LYS A 398 22.12 0.64 21.17
CA LYS A 398 21.15 1.33 20.30
C LYS A 398 19.83 0.57 20.25
N THR A 399 19.90 -0.75 20.06
CA THR A 399 18.72 -1.62 20.07
C THR A 399 17.97 -1.52 21.40
N LEU A 400 18.64 -1.57 22.55
CA LEU A 400 17.99 -1.40 23.86
C LEU A 400 17.27 -0.06 24.00
N PHE A 401 17.88 1.03 23.53
CA PHE A 401 17.23 2.34 23.56
C PHE A 401 16.07 2.44 22.59
N THR A 402 16.12 1.80 21.41
CA THR A 402 14.96 1.66 20.53
C THR A 402 13.81 0.93 21.25
N TYR A 403 14.08 -0.17 21.96
CA TYR A 403 13.05 -0.83 22.76
C TYR A 403 12.54 0.06 23.90
N ALA A 404 13.42 0.85 24.52
CA ALA A 404 13.03 1.80 25.57
C ALA A 404 12.08 2.88 25.03
N ASP A 405 12.39 3.45 23.86
CA ASP A 405 11.54 4.43 23.15
C ASP A 405 10.15 3.85 22.85
N LEU A 406 10.08 2.57 22.48
CA LEU A 406 8.82 1.91 22.12
C LEU A 406 7.96 1.55 23.34
N PHE A 407 8.57 1.01 24.41
CA PHE A 407 7.82 0.39 25.51
C PHE A 407 7.82 1.18 26.81
N VAL A 408 8.85 2.00 27.05
CA VAL A 408 8.99 2.82 28.27
C VAL A 408 9.41 4.26 27.95
N PRO A 409 8.75 4.98 27.01
CA PRO A 409 9.18 6.30 26.53
C PRO A 409 9.37 7.33 27.65
N HIS A 410 8.56 7.21 28.72
CA HIS A 410 8.61 8.10 29.89
C HIS A 410 9.88 7.94 30.74
N LEU A 411 10.62 6.83 30.62
CA LEU A 411 11.87 6.58 31.34
C LEU A 411 13.12 6.77 30.47
N VAL A 412 12.97 6.89 29.16
CA VAL A 412 14.09 6.87 28.21
C VAL A 412 15.11 7.95 28.51
N GLU A 413 14.68 9.20 28.72
CA GLU A 413 15.60 10.31 28.93
C GLU A 413 16.37 10.17 30.24
N GLN A 414 15.76 9.60 31.27
CA GLN A 414 16.45 9.23 32.50
C GLN A 414 17.54 8.19 32.24
N TYR A 415 17.26 7.14 31.46
CA TYR A 415 18.24 6.11 31.14
C TYR A 415 19.33 6.60 30.19
N LYS A 416 19.02 7.48 29.24
CA LYS A 416 20.02 8.12 28.36
C LYS A 416 20.97 9.01 29.17
N LYS A 417 20.44 9.76 30.14
CA LYS A 417 21.26 10.55 31.07
C LYS A 417 22.16 9.64 31.91
N ALA A 418 21.61 8.60 32.53
CA ALA A 418 22.40 7.64 33.29
C ALA A 418 23.48 6.94 32.45
N TYR A 419 23.23 6.70 31.15
CA TYR A 419 24.23 6.14 30.24
C TYR A 419 25.38 7.11 29.98
N LYS A 420 25.07 8.40 29.77
CA LYS A 420 26.06 9.47 29.58
C LYS A 420 26.88 9.72 30.85
N ASP A 421 26.22 9.67 32.01
CA ASP A 421 26.83 9.87 33.32
C ASP A 421 27.54 8.59 33.84
N GLU A 422 27.64 7.54 33.02
CA GLU A 422 28.30 6.26 33.36
C GLU A 422 27.71 5.52 34.59
N THR A 423 26.47 5.85 34.96
CA THR A 423 25.76 5.29 36.14
C THR A 423 24.67 4.28 35.77
N LEU A 424 24.39 4.07 34.48
CA LEU A 424 23.33 3.18 34.03
C LEU A 424 23.58 1.72 34.43
N LYS A 425 22.58 1.12 35.08
CA LYS A 425 22.49 -0.33 35.25
C LYS A 425 21.63 -0.93 34.14
N PHE A 426 22.26 -1.56 33.15
CA PHE A 426 21.56 -2.20 32.03
C PHE A 426 20.50 -3.21 32.47
N VAL A 427 20.69 -3.89 33.60
CA VAL A 427 19.72 -4.84 34.16
C VAL A 427 18.39 -4.16 34.49
N GLU A 428 18.43 -2.95 35.09
CA GLU A 428 17.23 -2.20 35.46
C GLU A 428 16.46 -1.75 34.21
N LEU A 429 17.16 -1.23 33.19
CA LEU A 429 16.57 -0.88 31.90
C LEU A 429 15.93 -2.10 31.21
N LYS A 430 16.66 -3.22 31.14
CA LYS A 430 16.19 -4.47 30.51
C LYS A 430 14.97 -5.04 31.23
N ASP A 431 14.95 -5.02 32.57
CA ASP A 431 13.81 -5.51 33.34
C ASP A 431 12.59 -4.58 33.17
N ALA A 432 12.77 -3.27 33.11
CA ALA A 432 11.69 -2.32 32.82
C ALA A 432 11.08 -2.55 31.42
N ILE A 433 11.92 -2.72 30.39
CA ILE A 433 11.46 -3.05 29.03
C ILE A 433 10.70 -4.38 29.02
N ALA A 434 11.24 -5.42 29.66
CA ALA A 434 10.61 -6.74 29.69
C ALA A 434 9.23 -6.71 30.37
N GLN A 435 9.11 -5.96 31.47
CA GLN A 435 7.85 -5.77 32.17
C GLN A 435 6.82 -5.07 31.28
N ALA A 436 7.19 -3.96 30.65
CA ALA A 436 6.30 -3.21 29.77
C ALA A 436 5.83 -4.03 28.55
N ILE A 437 6.72 -4.83 27.95
CA ILE A 437 6.34 -5.77 26.88
C ILE A 437 5.32 -6.79 27.39
N TYR A 438 5.54 -7.36 28.58
CA TYR A 438 4.60 -8.33 29.14
C TYR A 438 3.22 -7.70 29.43
N ASP A 439 3.20 -6.49 29.99
CA ASP A 439 1.96 -5.78 30.31
C ASP A 439 1.15 -5.44 29.05
N GLU A 440 1.82 -5.05 27.95
CA GLU A 440 1.19 -4.86 26.63
C GLU A 440 0.61 -6.17 26.06
N LEU A 441 1.32 -7.29 26.24
CA LEU A 441 0.89 -8.61 25.71
C LEU A 441 -0.15 -9.31 26.59
N LYS A 442 -0.26 -8.97 27.88
CA LYS A 442 -1.15 -9.66 28.82
C LYS A 442 -2.63 -9.67 28.37
N PRO A 443 -3.25 -8.56 27.93
CA PRO A 443 -4.62 -8.57 27.41
C PRO A 443 -4.78 -9.41 26.13
N PHE A 444 -3.75 -9.49 25.30
CA PHE A 444 -3.73 -10.39 24.15
C PHE A 444 -3.71 -11.85 24.61
N GLN A 445 -2.85 -12.21 25.57
CA GLN A 445 -2.71 -13.57 26.07
C GLN A 445 -3.98 -14.07 26.76
N GLU A 446 -4.67 -13.20 27.49
CA GLU A 446 -5.96 -13.49 28.12
C GLU A 446 -7.04 -13.80 27.06
N ARG A 447 -7.23 -12.91 26.07
CA ARG A 447 -8.16 -13.15 24.95
C ARG A 447 -7.83 -14.41 24.17
N ARG A 448 -6.54 -14.68 23.93
CA ARG A 448 -6.10 -15.88 23.22
C ARG A 448 -6.51 -17.16 23.96
N LYS A 449 -6.33 -17.20 25.28
CA LYS A 449 -6.76 -18.33 26.13
C LYS A 449 -8.27 -18.56 26.09
N GLU A 450 -9.07 -17.51 25.94
CA GLU A 450 -10.53 -17.64 25.77
C GLU A 450 -10.88 -18.30 24.44
N PHE A 451 -10.23 -17.90 23.34
CA PHE A 451 -10.45 -18.54 22.03
C PHE A 451 -9.95 -19.99 21.98
N GLU A 452 -8.86 -20.32 22.66
CA GLU A 452 -8.38 -21.71 22.78
C GLU A 452 -9.38 -22.63 23.49
N LYS A 453 -10.12 -22.11 24.47
CA LYS A 453 -11.18 -22.85 25.18
C LYS A 453 -12.44 -23.03 24.33
N ASN A 454 -12.57 -22.30 23.21
CA ASN A 454 -13.73 -22.37 22.33
C ASN A 454 -13.33 -22.72 20.88
N PRO A 455 -12.82 -23.95 20.64
CA PRO A 455 -12.37 -24.36 19.32
C PRO A 455 -13.50 -24.35 18.27
N ALA A 456 -14.73 -24.65 18.68
CA ALA A 456 -15.90 -24.64 17.79
C ALA A 456 -16.20 -23.24 17.24
N TYR A 457 -16.04 -22.19 18.06
CA TYR A 457 -16.17 -20.82 17.59
C TYR A 457 -15.10 -20.48 16.55
N VAL A 458 -13.84 -20.83 16.81
CA VAL A 458 -12.73 -20.58 15.87
C VAL A 458 -12.99 -21.30 14.54
N ASP A 459 -13.47 -22.54 14.57
CA ASP A 459 -13.82 -23.29 13.36
C ASP A 459 -14.98 -22.63 12.60
N SER A 460 -15.97 -22.09 13.32
CA SER A 460 -17.08 -21.35 12.72
C SER A 460 -16.62 -20.05 12.04
N VAL A 461 -15.65 -19.35 12.63
CA VAL A 461 -15.04 -18.14 12.07
C VAL A 461 -14.33 -18.44 10.76
N ILE A 462 -13.51 -19.49 10.74
CA ILE A 462 -12.77 -19.91 9.54
C ILE A 462 -13.75 -20.29 8.42
N LYS A 463 -14.79 -21.07 8.75
CA LYS A 463 -15.81 -21.49 7.79
C LYS A 463 -16.61 -20.32 7.23
N ASP A 464 -17.00 -19.36 8.06
CA ASP A 464 -17.70 -18.15 7.63
C ASP A 464 -16.82 -17.29 6.70
N GLY A 465 -15.57 -17.06 7.10
CA GLY A 465 -14.59 -16.33 6.30
C GLY A 465 -14.42 -16.97 4.92
N ALA A 466 -14.21 -18.28 4.87
CA ALA A 466 -14.08 -19.03 3.62
C ALA A 466 -15.35 -18.93 2.77
N THR A 467 -16.54 -19.07 3.37
CA THR A 467 -17.82 -18.96 2.66
C THR A 467 -17.98 -17.60 1.98
N ARG A 468 -17.69 -16.51 2.70
CA ARG A 468 -17.75 -15.14 2.14
C ARG A 468 -16.70 -14.91 1.08
N ALA A 469 -15.48 -15.40 1.30
CA ALA A 469 -14.39 -15.30 0.36
C ALA A 469 -14.68 -16.05 -0.96
N CYS A 470 -15.13 -17.31 -0.89
CA CYS A 470 -15.55 -18.10 -2.06
C CYS A 470 -16.68 -17.42 -2.84
N ALA A 471 -17.63 -16.78 -2.17
CA ALA A 471 -18.73 -16.08 -2.83
C ALA A 471 -18.26 -14.89 -3.69
N ILE A 472 -17.14 -14.26 -3.32
CA ILE A 472 -16.49 -13.20 -4.11
C ILE A 472 -15.62 -13.84 -5.20
N ALA A 473 -14.77 -14.78 -4.79
CA ALA A 473 -13.76 -15.39 -5.63
C ALA A 473 -14.36 -16.16 -6.82
N SER A 474 -15.46 -16.90 -6.58
CA SER A 474 -16.15 -17.69 -7.61
C SER A 474 -16.74 -16.83 -8.72
N LYS A 475 -17.16 -15.59 -8.41
CA LYS A 475 -17.62 -14.62 -9.42
C LYS A 475 -16.48 -14.19 -10.33
N THR A 476 -15.33 -13.88 -9.75
CA THR A 476 -14.13 -13.49 -10.52
C THR A 476 -13.65 -14.64 -11.40
N VAL A 477 -13.57 -15.86 -10.86
CA VAL A 477 -13.17 -17.04 -11.64
C VAL A 477 -14.17 -17.33 -12.76
N LYS A 478 -15.47 -17.23 -12.50
CA LYS A 478 -16.50 -17.39 -13.54
C LYS A 478 -16.31 -16.38 -14.67
N GLU A 479 -16.12 -15.10 -14.34
CA GLU A 479 -15.85 -14.04 -15.32
C GLU A 479 -14.61 -14.35 -16.17
N VAL A 480 -13.51 -14.78 -15.52
CA VAL A 480 -12.28 -15.19 -16.22
C VAL A 480 -12.56 -16.34 -17.18
N LYS A 481 -13.30 -17.37 -16.75
CA LYS A 481 -13.64 -18.53 -17.60
C LYS A 481 -14.46 -18.13 -18.80
N GLU A 482 -15.45 -17.25 -18.63
CA GLU A 482 -16.28 -16.71 -19.74
C GLU A 482 -15.40 -15.93 -20.73
N LYS A 483 -14.53 -15.05 -20.24
CA LYS A 483 -13.64 -14.21 -21.07
C LYS A 483 -12.54 -15.00 -21.77
N MET A 484 -12.16 -16.15 -21.22
CA MET A 484 -11.22 -17.09 -21.83
C MET A 484 -11.90 -18.14 -22.72
N GLY A 485 -13.23 -18.15 -22.83
CA GLY A 485 -13.99 -19.09 -23.65
C GLY A 485 -13.99 -20.53 -23.11
N LEU A 486 -13.87 -20.70 -21.78
CA LEU A 486 -13.90 -22.00 -21.11
C LEU A 486 -15.31 -22.46 -20.72
N VAL A 487 -16.31 -21.58 -20.85
CA VAL A 487 -17.73 -21.82 -20.57
C VAL A 487 -18.62 -21.20 -21.62
#